data_AF-A0A2Z5UIS9-F1
#
_entry.id   AF-A0A2Z5UIS9-F1
#
_cell.length_a   1.000
_cell.length_b   1.000
_cell.length_c   1.000
_cell.angle_alpha   90.00
_cell.angle_beta   90.00
_cell.angle_gamma   90.00
#
_symmetry.space_group_name_H-M   'P 1'
#
loop_
_entity.id
_entity.type
_entity.pdbx_description
1 polymer ?
#
loop_
_entity_poly.entity_id
_entity_poly.type
_entity_poly.pdbx_seq_one_letter_code
_entity_poly.pdbx_strand_id
1 'polypeptide(L)'
;MSVKLKKISEPLVLGEGPHWDESQQALFFVDILDCSLHKYIPATGEWTKAKIDGGRVGFVVPVEGSKTQFIVGVEKTFKIIEWD
;
A
#
# COMPACT_ATOMS: atom_id res chain seq x y z
N MET A 1 10.18 27.32 -9.75
CA MET A 1 10.25 25.85 -9.96
C MET A 1 8.87 25.38 -10.40
N SER A 2 8.77 24.57 -11.45
CA SER A 2 7.48 23.99 -11.88
C SER A 2 7.31 22.60 -11.27
N VAL A 3 6.19 22.34 -10.61
CA VAL A 3 5.83 20.99 -10.15
C VAL A 3 5.34 20.18 -11.34
N LYS A 4 5.76 18.92 -11.44
CA LYS A 4 5.22 17.94 -12.39
C LYS A 4 4.32 16.97 -11.65
N LEU A 5 3.09 16.79 -12.14
CA LEU A 5 2.15 15.81 -11.62
C LEU A 5 2.19 14.56 -12.50
N LYS A 6 2.27 13.38 -11.88
CA LYS A 6 2.25 12.08 -12.55
C LYS A 6 1.18 11.21 -11.91
N LYS A 7 0.29 10.63 -12.73
CA LYS A 7 -0.65 9.57 -12.31
C LYS A 7 0.16 8.28 -12.06
N ILE A 8 -0.03 7.66 -10.90
CA ILE A 8 0.71 6.45 -10.47
C ILE A 8 -0.15 5.20 -10.33
N SER A 9 -1.48 5.34 -10.29
CA SER A 9 -2.44 4.26 -10.22
C SER A 9 -3.72 4.64 -10.97
N GLU A 10 -4.59 3.67 -11.23
CA GLU A 10 -5.99 3.99 -11.54
C GLU A 10 -6.69 4.64 -10.34
N PRO A 11 -7.80 5.39 -10.57
CA PRO A 11 -8.59 5.95 -9.48
C PRO A 11 -9.04 4.87 -8.50
N LEU A 12 -8.86 5.15 -7.21
CA LEU A 12 -9.31 4.31 -6.11
C LEU A 12 -10.68 4.77 -5.62
N VAL A 13 -11.42 3.89 -4.96
CA VAL A 13 -12.71 4.24 -4.33
C VAL A 13 -12.46 5.15 -3.13
N LEU A 14 -11.56 4.76 -2.24
CA LEU A 14 -11.07 5.59 -1.15
C LEU A 14 -9.59 5.27 -0.87
N GLY A 15 -8.71 5.90 -1.66
CA GLY A 15 -7.27 5.79 -1.49
C GLY A 15 -6.78 6.55 -0.25
N GLU A 16 -6.05 5.87 0.63
CA GLU A 16 -5.63 6.42 1.92
C GLU A 16 -4.32 5.78 2.44
N GLY A 17 -3.82 6.31 3.56
CA GLY A 17 -2.72 5.73 4.32
C GLY A 17 -1.41 5.54 3.54
N PRO A 18 -0.90 6.57 2.83
CA PRO A 18 0.38 6.47 2.13
C PRO A 18 1.53 6.28 3.11
N HIS A 19 2.34 5.24 2.88
CA HIS A 19 3.54 4.91 3.64
C HIS A 19 4.73 4.74 2.68
N TRP A 20 5.77 5.55 2.86
CA TRP A 20 7.02 5.40 2.12
C TRP A 20 7.97 4.48 2.87
N ASP A 21 8.36 3.38 2.23
CA ASP A 21 9.43 2.51 2.72
C ASP A 21 10.74 2.87 2.03
N GLU A 22 11.66 3.45 2.80
CA GLU A 22 12.99 3.82 2.31
C GLU A 22 13.82 2.60 1.90
N SER A 23 13.65 1.47 2.58
CA SER A 23 14.47 0.27 2.32
C SER A 23 14.15 -0.38 0.97
N GLN A 24 12.87 -0.37 0.58
CA GLN A 24 12.39 -0.88 -0.71
C GLN A 24 12.27 0.20 -1.79
N GLN A 25 12.42 1.48 -1.43
CA GLN A 25 12.14 2.62 -2.33
C GLN A 25 10.74 2.51 -2.97
N ALA A 26 9.76 2.19 -2.13
CA ALA A 26 8.39 1.92 -2.57
C ALA A 26 7.37 2.69 -1.72
N LEU A 27 6.32 3.15 -2.39
CA LEU A 27 5.13 3.73 -1.76
C LEU A 27 4.08 2.65 -1.59
N PHE A 28 3.67 2.39 -0.35
CA PHE A 28 2.55 1.55 -0.01
C PHE A 28 1.34 2.39 0.37
N PHE A 29 0.14 1.95 0.04
CA PHE A 29 -1.12 2.63 0.37
C PHE A 29 -2.28 1.65 0.26
N VAL A 30 -3.47 2.08 0.66
CA VAL A 30 -4.66 1.22 0.67
C VAL A 30 -5.80 1.85 -0.13
N ASP A 31 -6.73 1.00 -0.60
CA ASP A 31 -8.10 1.41 -0.92
C ASP A 31 -9.02 0.82 0.16
N ILE A 32 -9.54 1.71 1.02
CA ILE A 32 -10.31 1.30 2.20
C ILE A 32 -11.59 0.58 1.79
N LEU A 33 -12.29 1.10 0.78
CA LEU A 33 -13.60 0.60 0.38
C LEU A 33 -13.52 -0.53 -0.65
N ASP A 34 -12.43 -0.61 -1.42
CA ASP A 34 -12.15 -1.76 -2.28
C ASP A 34 -11.46 -2.92 -1.53
N CYS A 35 -11.07 -2.74 -0.25
CA CYS A 35 -10.37 -3.75 0.54
C CYS A 35 -9.07 -4.22 -0.14
N SER A 36 -8.25 -3.30 -0.63
CA SER A 36 -7.01 -3.63 -1.34
C SER A 36 -5.79 -2.85 -0.87
N LEU A 37 -4.63 -3.48 -1.00
CA LEU A 37 -3.31 -2.90 -0.79
C LEU A 37 -2.70 -2.53 -2.13
N HIS A 38 -1.87 -1.49 -2.13
CA HIS A 38 -1.18 -1.00 -3.31
C HIS A 38 0.29 -0.73 -3.00
N LYS A 39 1.14 -1.02 -3.99
CA LYS A 39 2.58 -0.77 -3.96
C LYS A 39 2.94 -0.07 -5.26
N TYR A 40 3.68 1.03 -5.17
CA TYR A 40 4.19 1.76 -6.31
C TYR A 40 5.70 1.96 -6.17
N ILE A 41 6.45 1.58 -7.19
CA ILE A 41 7.90 1.71 -7.25
C ILE A 41 8.24 2.88 -8.19
N PRO A 42 8.66 4.06 -7.69
CA PRO A 42 8.88 5.23 -8.54
C PRO A 42 9.95 5.05 -9.60
N ALA A 43 10.99 4.25 -9.31
CA ALA A 43 12.11 4.01 -10.21
C ALA A 43 11.69 3.27 -11.50
N THR A 44 10.77 2.31 -11.40
CA THR A 44 10.26 1.53 -12.53
C THR A 44 8.91 2.02 -13.04
N GLY A 45 8.19 2.79 -12.22
CA GLY A 45 6.80 3.14 -12.48
C GLY A 45 5.83 1.97 -12.28
N GLU A 46 6.30 0.86 -11.73
CA GLU A 46 5.49 -0.33 -11.48
C GLU A 46 4.48 -0.07 -10.36
N TRP A 47 3.23 -0.47 -10.61
CA TRP A 47 2.14 -0.42 -9.64
C TRP A 47 1.49 -1.80 -9.55
N THR A 48 1.50 -2.37 -8.36
CA THR A 48 0.86 -3.65 -8.05
C THR A 48 -0.19 -3.48 -6.98
N LYS A 49 -1.15 -4.41 -6.93
CA LYS A 49 -2.22 -4.42 -5.93
C LYS A 49 -2.57 -5.83 -5.48
N ALA A 50 -2.99 -5.96 -4.23
CA ALA A 50 -3.46 -7.20 -3.64
C ALA A 50 -4.82 -6.99 -2.95
N LYS A 51 -5.73 -7.96 -3.08
CA LYS A 51 -7.00 -7.96 -2.33
C LYS A 51 -6.78 -8.53 -0.93
N ILE A 52 -7.46 -7.98 0.06
CA ILE A 52 -7.43 -8.45 1.43
C ILE A 52 -8.79 -8.99 1.83
N ASP A 53 -8.80 -10.20 2.37
CA ASP A 53 -9.98 -10.81 2.95
C ASP A 53 -10.23 -10.34 4.39
N GLY A 54 -11.51 -10.28 4.75
CA GLY A 54 -11.96 -9.94 6.11
C GLY A 54 -12.45 -8.51 6.29
N GLY A 55 -12.49 -7.70 5.22
CA GLY A 55 -13.16 -6.40 5.20
C GLY A 55 -12.22 -5.24 4.87
N ARG A 56 -12.66 -4.03 5.25
CA ARG A 56 -11.96 -2.78 4.94
C ARG A 56 -10.58 -2.77 5.57
N VAL A 57 -9.63 -2.25 4.81
CA VAL A 57 -8.25 -2.07 5.24
C VAL A 57 -8.00 -0.61 5.63
N GLY A 58 -7.37 -0.37 6.78
CA GLY A 58 -7.09 0.98 7.28
C GLY A 58 -5.69 1.49 6.97
N PHE A 59 -4.70 0.61 6.93
CA PHE A 59 -3.30 0.95 6.67
C PHE A 59 -2.50 -0.29 6.25
N VAL A 60 -1.31 -0.05 5.72
CA VAL A 60 -0.27 -1.07 5.45
C VAL A 60 1.09 -0.49 5.81
N VAL A 61 1.84 -1.20 6.64
CA VAL A 61 3.19 -0.79 7.08
C VAL A 61 4.12 -2.02 7.04
N PRO A 62 5.31 -1.93 6.41
CA PRO A 62 6.29 -3.01 6.44
C PRO A 62 6.74 -3.35 7.87
N VAL A 63 6.97 -4.63 8.14
CA VAL A 63 7.58 -5.09 9.39
C VAL A 63 9.09 -4.87 9.31
N GLU A 64 9.66 -4.19 10.31
CA GLU A 64 11.10 -3.96 10.40
C GLU A 64 11.89 -5.28 10.32
N GLY A 65 12.92 -5.31 9.47
CA GLY A 65 13.75 -6.50 9.25
C GLY A 65 13.16 -7.51 8.26
N SER A 66 11.96 -7.27 7.70
CA SER A 66 11.36 -8.07 6.63
C SER A 66 11.07 -7.23 5.40
N LYS A 67 11.18 -7.85 4.22
CA LYS A 67 10.78 -7.24 2.94
C LYS A 67 9.39 -7.65 2.49
N THR A 68 8.86 -8.75 3.03
CA THR A 68 7.62 -9.39 2.58
C THR A 68 6.52 -9.33 3.63
N GLN A 69 6.86 -9.04 4.89
CA GLN A 69 5.88 -8.95 5.97
C GLN A 69 5.37 -7.54 6.16
N PHE A 70 4.05 -7.43 6.30
CA PHE A 70 3.37 -6.17 6.55
C PHE A 70 2.37 -6.32 7.68
N ILE A 71 2.28 -5.31 8.55
CA ILE A 71 1.14 -5.16 9.47
C ILE A 71 0.07 -4.37 8.75
N VAL A 72 -1.14 -4.92 8.74
CA VAL A 72 -2.33 -4.30 8.15
C VAL A 72 -3.45 -4.24 9.19
N GLY A 73 -4.19 -3.12 9.18
CA GLY A 73 -5.44 -3.01 9.91
C GLY A 73 -6.59 -3.54 9.06
N VAL A 74 -7.28 -4.59 9.52
CA VAL A 74 -8.47 -5.16 8.85
C VAL A 74 -9.66 -5.09 9.79
N GLU A 75 -10.65 -4.28 9.42
CA GLU A 75 -11.78 -3.88 10.26
C GLU A 75 -11.35 -3.39 11.65
N LYS A 76 -11.44 -4.24 12.67
CA LYS A 76 -11.10 -3.92 14.08
C LYS A 76 -9.92 -4.72 14.62
N THR A 77 -9.16 -5.36 13.73
CA THR A 77 -8.05 -6.24 14.07
C THR A 77 -6.80 -5.87 13.32
N PHE A 78 -5.64 -6.20 13.89
CA PHE A 78 -4.37 -6.15 13.19
C PHE A 78 -3.99 -7.54 12.73
N LYS A 79 -3.46 -7.64 11.51
CA LYS A 79 -2.97 -8.87 10.91
C LYS A 79 -1.55 -8.64 10.39
N ILE A 80 -0.71 -9.66 10.50
CA ILE A 80 0.52 -9.76 9.71
C ILE A 80 0.17 -10.51 8.44
N ILE A 81 0.58 -9.99 7.29
CA ILE A 81 0.45 -10.65 5.99
C ILE A 81 1.83 -10.83 5.36
N GLU A 82 1.93 -11.81 4.48
CA GLU A 82 3.05 -11.98 3.56
C GLU A 82 2.62 -11.51 2.16
N TRP A 83 3.41 -10.63 1.56
CA TRP A 83 3.18 -10.08 0.22
C TRP A 83 4.52 -9.77 -0.46
N ASP A 84 4.75 -10.33 -1.65
CA ASP A 84 5.95 -10.11 -2.49
C ASP A 84 5.63 -9.08 -3.61
#